data_AF-A0A0A0KP58-F1
#
_entry.id   AF-A0A0A0KP58-F1
#
_cell.length_a   1.000
_cell.length_b   1.000
_cell.length_c   1.000
_cell.angle_alpha   90.00
_cell.angle_beta   90.00
_cell.angle_gamma   90.00
#
_symmetry.space_group_name_H-M   'P 1'
#
loop_
_entity.id
_entity.type
_entity.pdbx_description
1 polymer ?
#
loop_
_entity_poly.entity_id
_entity_poly.type
_entity_poly.pdbx_seq_one_letter_code
_entity_poly.pdbx_strand_id
1 'polypeptide(L)'
;MDEPISSKAETPLPTNSDQGYSVNGDEPMPDLPQNPADSSSSDSDSEDDESNQNLHLQSLQSQLSSNPSDYDAHVQYIKILRKVGDIDNLRKAREAMSEIFPLTPSMWQEWAEDEASISTGPEALAAIERLYERGVFDYLSVSFWLDYLNFIREYDPLVQDCATSGIKKVRDLFERALTAAGLHFTEAEKLWEAYRDLEKSIYQTIAETDAQV
;
A
#
# COMPACT_ATOMS: atom_id res chain seq x y z
N MET A 1 31.83 8.51 -52.65
CA MET A 1 33.07 8.67 -51.89
C MET A 1 33.00 7.66 -50.77
N ASP A 2 33.52 6.48 -51.05
CA ASP A 2 33.85 5.46 -50.06
C ASP A 2 35.12 5.88 -49.31
N GLU A 3 35.15 5.75 -47.98
CA GLU A 3 36.07 4.82 -47.31
C GLU A 3 35.72 4.62 -45.81
N PRO A 4 36.08 3.46 -45.22
CA PRO A 4 35.71 2.99 -43.88
C PRO A 4 36.92 2.95 -42.91
N ILE A 5 36.74 2.53 -41.65
CA ILE A 5 37.74 2.04 -40.63
C ILE A 5 36.90 1.74 -39.35
N SER A 6 37.08 0.73 -38.50
CA SER A 6 37.90 -0.47 -38.43
C SER A 6 37.35 -1.34 -37.28
N SER A 7 37.35 -2.65 -37.48
CA SER A 7 37.12 -3.73 -36.50
C SER A 7 38.31 -3.99 -35.58
N LYS A 8 38.06 -4.56 -34.38
CA LYS A 8 38.82 -5.61 -33.62
C LYS A 8 38.49 -5.49 -32.11
N ALA A 9 38.37 -6.52 -31.26
CA ALA A 9 38.67 -7.97 -31.26
C ALA A 9 37.85 -8.61 -30.09
N GLU A 10 37.17 -9.76 -30.25
CA GLU A 10 37.60 -11.16 -29.95
C GLU A 10 37.88 -11.44 -28.44
N THR A 11 36.96 -12.11 -27.68
CA THR A 11 36.77 -13.59 -27.41
C THR A 11 37.43 -14.08 -26.11
N PRO A 12 37.18 -15.30 -25.58
CA PRO A 12 35.93 -16.05 -25.34
C PRO A 12 35.84 -16.61 -23.89
N LEU A 13 34.73 -17.25 -23.50
CA LEU A 13 34.62 -18.06 -22.27
C LEU A 13 34.37 -19.55 -22.61
N PRO A 14 35.05 -20.52 -21.96
CA PRO A 14 34.92 -21.94 -22.26
C PRO A 14 33.82 -22.64 -21.43
N THR A 15 33.52 -23.84 -21.90
CA THR A 15 32.40 -24.75 -21.63
C THR A 15 32.71 -25.82 -20.57
N ASN A 16 31.65 -26.44 -20.03
CA ASN A 16 31.57 -27.85 -19.54
C ASN A 16 32.32 -28.20 -18.22
N SER A 17 31.93 -29.13 -17.35
CA SER A 17 31.04 -30.32 -17.35
C SER A 17 30.80 -30.73 -15.88
N ASP A 18 29.59 -31.16 -15.50
CA ASP A 18 29.19 -32.57 -15.24
C ASP A 18 29.95 -33.32 -14.13
N GLN A 19 29.22 -33.79 -13.11
CA GLN A 19 29.49 -35.05 -12.41
C GLN A 19 28.35 -35.39 -11.44
N GLY A 20 27.57 -36.41 -11.80
CA GLY A 20 26.68 -37.14 -10.88
C GLY A 20 27.39 -38.31 -10.21
N TYR A 21 26.83 -38.79 -9.10
CA TYR A 21 26.95 -40.17 -8.62
C TYR A 21 25.68 -40.58 -7.89
N SER A 22 25.05 -41.66 -8.35
CA SER A 22 24.09 -42.50 -7.63
C SER A 22 24.80 -43.77 -7.16
N VAL A 23 24.53 -44.23 -5.92
CA VAL A 23 24.60 -45.66 -5.53
C VAL A 23 23.54 -45.95 -4.46
N ASN A 24 22.92 -47.12 -4.59
CA ASN A 24 21.73 -47.69 -3.93
C ASN A 24 21.97 -48.32 -2.54
N GLY A 25 20.88 -48.55 -1.78
CA GLY A 25 20.54 -49.90 -1.27
C GLY A 25 20.43 -50.16 0.25
N ASP A 26 19.23 -50.62 0.65
CA ASP A 26 18.82 -51.54 1.76
C ASP A 26 18.68 -51.12 3.24
N GLU A 27 17.50 -51.47 3.81
CA GLU A 27 17.01 -51.38 5.22
C GLU A 27 17.54 -52.52 6.14
N PRO A 28 17.08 -52.79 7.41
CA PRO A 28 16.30 -52.03 8.41
C PRO A 28 16.90 -52.02 9.87
N MET A 29 16.15 -51.38 10.81
CA MET A 29 16.38 -51.08 12.26
C MET A 29 16.96 -52.16 13.20
N PRO A 30 17.47 -51.72 14.38
CA PRO A 30 16.76 -52.02 15.63
C PRO A 30 16.55 -50.82 16.57
N ASP A 31 15.55 -50.98 17.43
CA ASP A 31 14.88 -50.03 18.34
C ASP A 31 15.53 -49.94 19.74
N LEU A 32 15.16 -48.89 20.50
CA LEU A 32 15.27 -48.65 21.96
C LEU A 32 16.54 -47.98 22.57
N PRO A 33 16.43 -47.25 23.71
CA PRO A 33 15.88 -45.89 23.86
C PRO A 33 16.79 -44.97 24.72
N GLN A 34 16.43 -43.68 24.85
CA GLN A 34 16.61 -42.76 26.01
C GLN A 34 17.09 -41.34 25.62
N ASN A 35 16.13 -40.41 25.70
CA ASN A 35 16.31 -38.96 25.91
C ASN A 35 17.04 -38.67 27.25
N PRO A 36 17.53 -37.45 27.55
CA PRO A 36 17.16 -36.16 26.94
C PRO A 36 18.33 -35.17 26.70
N ALA A 37 17.97 -34.01 26.15
CA ALA A 37 18.69 -32.74 26.18
C ALA A 37 19.85 -32.59 25.19
N ASP A 38 19.50 -32.11 24.00
CA ASP A 38 20.38 -31.19 23.28
C ASP A 38 19.64 -29.88 23.02
N SER A 39 20.34 -28.83 23.42
CA SER A 39 19.94 -27.43 23.46
C SER A 39 19.65 -26.90 22.06
N SER A 40 18.38 -26.65 21.77
CA SER A 40 18.00 -25.66 20.75
C SER A 40 18.10 -24.28 21.39
N SER A 41 19.25 -23.61 21.27
CA SER A 41 19.32 -22.16 21.46
C SER A 41 18.44 -21.51 20.41
N SER A 42 17.25 -21.09 20.82
CA SER A 42 16.51 -20.10 20.06
C SER A 42 17.14 -18.76 20.44
N ASP A 43 18.15 -18.36 19.67
CA ASP A 43 18.71 -17.01 19.70
C ASP A 43 17.56 -16.02 19.48
N SER A 44 17.20 -15.32 20.55
CA SER A 44 16.22 -14.24 20.52
C SER A 44 16.97 -12.94 20.26
N ASP A 45 17.47 -12.77 19.03
CA ASP A 45 18.15 -11.56 18.52
C ASP A 45 17.17 -10.38 18.30
N SER A 46 16.00 -10.38 18.93
CA SER A 46 14.94 -9.40 18.68
C SER A 46 15.07 -8.12 19.51
N GLU A 47 15.70 -8.18 20.69
CA GLU A 47 15.80 -7.01 21.59
C GLU A 47 16.78 -5.94 21.08
N ASP A 48 17.79 -6.36 20.31
CA ASP A 48 18.76 -5.44 19.71
C ASP A 48 18.13 -4.63 18.56
N ASP A 49 17.18 -5.18 17.79
CA ASP A 49 16.53 -4.43 16.70
C ASP A 49 15.55 -3.37 17.24
N GLU A 50 14.75 -3.70 18.27
CA GLU A 50 13.80 -2.74 18.87
C GLU A 50 14.51 -1.57 19.57
N SER A 51 15.60 -1.84 20.30
CA SER A 51 16.36 -0.81 20.99
C SER A 51 17.05 0.16 20.02
N ASN A 52 17.61 -0.35 18.92
CA ASN A 52 18.19 0.47 17.87
C ASN A 52 17.15 1.35 17.15
N GLN A 53 15.94 0.82 16.91
CA GLN A 53 14.85 1.59 16.31
C GLN A 53 14.37 2.73 17.22
N ASN A 54 14.25 2.49 18.53
CA ASN A 54 13.84 3.52 19.50
C ASN A 54 14.88 4.66 19.60
N LEU A 55 16.17 4.32 19.65
CA LEU A 55 17.24 5.33 19.64
C LEU A 55 17.19 6.18 18.36
N HIS A 56 16.93 5.55 17.22
CA HIS A 56 16.80 6.26 15.94
C HIS A 56 15.58 7.18 15.91
N LEU A 57 14.42 6.75 16.44
CA LEU A 57 13.23 7.61 16.57
C LEU A 57 13.51 8.87 17.40
N GLN A 58 14.22 8.74 18.52
CA GLN A 58 14.58 9.89 19.37
C GLN A 58 15.52 10.87 18.65
N SER A 59 16.47 10.35 17.88
CA SER A 59 17.36 11.17 17.05
C SER A 59 16.56 11.94 15.99
N LEU A 60 15.68 11.26 15.24
CA LEU A 60 14.82 11.90 14.23
C LEU A 60 13.88 12.92 14.85
N GLN A 61 13.28 12.63 16.00
CA GLN A 61 12.42 13.59 16.71
C GLN A 61 13.20 14.85 17.11
N SER A 62 14.44 14.70 17.60
CA SER A 62 15.31 15.83 17.94
C SER A 62 15.66 16.66 16.70
N GLN A 63 15.96 15.99 15.58
CA GLN A 63 16.22 16.62 14.29
C GLN A 63 15.01 17.40 13.79
N LEU A 64 13.81 16.82 13.82
CA LEU A 64 12.56 17.47 13.43
C LEU A 64 12.19 18.64 14.34
N SER A 65 12.52 18.56 15.63
CA SER A 65 12.32 19.69 16.56
C SER A 65 13.26 20.86 16.26
N SER A 66 14.45 20.58 15.73
CA SER A 66 15.45 21.59 15.36
C SER A 66 15.22 22.14 13.95
N ASN A 67 14.77 21.29 13.04
CA ASN A 67 14.49 21.60 11.64
C ASN A 67 13.18 20.93 11.19
N PRO A 68 12.01 21.57 11.41
CA PRO A 68 10.71 21.01 11.04
C PRO A 68 10.51 20.81 9.53
N SER A 69 11.31 21.48 8.70
CA SER A 69 11.22 21.39 7.23
C SER A 69 12.13 20.31 6.62
N ASP A 70 12.65 19.38 7.43
CA ASP A 70 13.44 18.25 6.94
C ASP A 70 12.52 17.14 6.41
N TYR A 71 12.32 17.11 5.10
CA TYR A 71 11.45 16.14 4.44
C TYR A 71 11.89 14.69 4.68
N ASP A 72 13.19 14.41 4.53
CA ASP A 72 13.71 13.05 4.64
C ASP A 72 13.60 12.52 6.07
N ALA A 73 13.85 13.39 7.06
CA ALA A 73 13.64 13.03 8.46
C ALA A 73 12.17 12.70 8.76
N HIS A 74 11.20 13.44 8.22
CA HIS A 74 9.77 13.11 8.36
C HIS A 74 9.43 11.75 7.75
N VAL A 75 9.88 11.48 6.53
CA VAL A 75 9.61 10.21 5.83
C VAL A 75 10.20 9.03 6.60
N GLN A 76 11.45 9.13 7.06
CA GLN A 76 12.08 8.08 7.86
C GLN A 76 11.38 7.89 9.20
N TYR A 77 10.98 8.97 9.86
CA TYR A 77 10.30 8.93 11.16
C TYR A 77 8.95 8.22 11.06
N ILE A 78 8.12 8.60 10.07
CA ILE A 78 6.83 7.95 9.80
C ILE A 78 7.02 6.47 9.47
N LYS A 79 8.01 6.13 8.64
CA LYS A 79 8.30 4.74 8.25
C LYS A 79 8.63 3.86 9.46
N ILE A 80 9.44 4.36 10.38
CA ILE A 80 9.84 3.59 11.58
C ILE A 80 8.67 3.48 12.56
N LEU A 81 7.91 4.57 12.77
CA LEU A 81 6.69 4.52 13.60
C LEU A 81 5.68 3.49 13.08
N ARG A 82 5.50 3.42 11.75
CA ARG A 82 4.66 2.41 11.10
C ARG A 82 5.18 0.99 11.33
N LYS A 83 6.50 0.76 11.29
CA LYS A 83 7.12 -0.55 11.55
C LYS A 83 6.97 -0.99 13.03
N VAL A 84 7.15 -0.05 13.95
CA VAL A 84 7.05 -0.30 15.40
C VAL A 84 5.60 -0.47 15.86
N GLY A 85 4.63 0.06 15.10
CA GLY A 85 3.21 -0.02 15.44
C GLY A 85 2.76 1.01 16.47
N ASP A 86 3.52 2.09 16.66
CA ASP A 86 3.13 3.21 17.53
C ASP A 86 2.14 4.13 16.79
N ILE A 87 0.87 3.72 16.79
CA ILE A 87 -0.20 4.36 16.03
C ILE A 87 -0.43 5.82 16.44
N ASP A 88 -0.37 6.12 17.73
CA ASP A 88 -0.65 7.46 18.24
C ASP A 88 0.41 8.47 17.80
N ASN A 89 1.69 8.10 17.85
CA ASN A 89 2.76 8.95 17.35
C ASN A 89 2.80 8.96 15.81
N LEU A 90 2.44 7.87 15.14
CA LEU A 90 2.32 7.81 13.68
C LEU A 90 1.29 8.83 13.16
N ARG A 91 0.11 8.91 13.78
CA ARG A 91 -0.93 9.89 13.44
C ARG A 91 -0.42 11.33 13.58
N LYS A 92 0.24 11.65 14.70
CA LYS A 92 0.81 12.98 14.94
C LYS A 92 1.90 13.33 13.93
N ALA A 93 2.77 12.37 13.60
CA ALA A 93 3.84 12.56 12.64
C ALA A 93 3.31 12.85 11.23
N ARG A 94 2.31 12.07 10.78
CA ARG A 94 1.65 12.28 9.49
C ARG A 94 0.94 13.63 9.41
N GLU A 95 0.22 14.02 10.46
CA GLU A 95 -0.43 15.33 10.52
C GLU A 95 0.61 16.47 10.46
N ALA A 96 1.66 16.41 11.29
CA ALA A 96 2.73 17.41 11.30
C ALA A 96 3.43 17.53 9.94
N MET A 97 3.66 16.41 9.24
CA MET A 97 4.23 16.44 7.89
C MET A 97 3.26 17.09 6.88
N SER A 98 1.97 16.74 6.94
CA SER A 98 0.94 17.24 6.03
C SER A 98 0.64 18.75 6.19
N GLU A 99 0.92 19.32 7.37
CA GLU A 99 0.80 20.76 7.61
C GLU A 99 1.89 21.56 6.89
N ILE A 100 3.05 20.95 6.65
CA ILE A 100 4.23 21.61 6.09
C ILE A 100 4.39 21.29 4.60
N PHE A 101 4.01 20.08 4.19
CA PHE A 101 4.21 19.57 2.84
C PHE A 101 2.92 18.97 2.26
N PRO A 102 2.59 19.25 0.99
CA PRO A 102 1.64 18.42 0.24
C PRO A 102 2.15 16.98 0.22
N LEU A 103 1.33 16.01 0.63
CA LEU A 103 1.77 14.61 0.65
C LEU A 103 1.51 13.95 -0.69
N THR A 104 2.46 13.13 -1.14
CA THR A 104 2.29 12.38 -2.39
C THR A 104 1.07 11.46 -2.33
N PRO A 105 0.44 11.13 -3.47
CA PRO A 105 -0.69 10.22 -3.50
C PRO A 105 -0.45 8.92 -2.71
N SER A 106 0.70 8.27 -2.87
CA SER A 106 1.03 7.03 -2.15
C SER A 106 1.06 7.21 -0.63
N MET A 107 1.54 8.35 -0.13
CA MET A 107 1.55 8.63 1.31
C MET A 107 0.14 8.80 1.86
N TRP A 108 -0.75 9.45 1.11
CA TRP A 108 -2.17 9.57 1.48
C TRP A 108 -2.86 8.21 1.47
N GLN A 109 -2.58 7.36 0.47
CA GLN A 109 -3.13 6.00 0.38
C GLN A 109 -2.69 5.15 1.57
N GLU A 110 -1.39 5.10 1.85
CA GLU A 110 -0.87 4.36 3.00
C GLU A 110 -1.49 4.83 4.33
N TRP A 111 -1.76 6.13 4.47
CA TRP A 111 -2.43 6.66 5.65
C TRP A 111 -3.90 6.20 5.72
N ALA A 112 -4.65 6.35 4.63
CA ALA A 112 -6.05 5.93 4.58
C ALA A 112 -6.22 4.42 4.83
N GLU A 113 -5.37 3.59 4.24
CA GLU A 113 -5.34 2.13 4.44
C GLU A 113 -5.06 1.76 5.90
N ASP A 114 -4.04 2.38 6.51
CA ASP A 114 -3.71 2.12 7.91
C ASP A 114 -4.89 2.49 8.81
N GLU A 115 -5.53 3.65 8.62
CA GLU A 115 -6.69 4.06 9.41
C GLU A 115 -7.91 3.13 9.22
N ALA A 116 -8.15 2.67 7.99
CA ALA A 116 -9.21 1.70 7.69
C ALA A 116 -8.96 0.35 8.38
N SER A 117 -7.70 -0.05 8.53
CA SER A 117 -7.33 -1.30 9.22
C SER A 117 -7.45 -1.23 10.74
N ILE A 118 -7.29 -0.03 11.31
CA ILE A 118 -7.25 0.19 12.77
C ILE A 118 -8.64 0.52 13.32
N SER A 119 -9.42 1.30 12.58
CA SER A 119 -10.66 1.91 13.09
C SER A 119 -11.87 1.39 12.32
N THR A 120 -12.91 0.96 13.05
CA THR A 120 -14.16 0.48 12.45
C THR A 120 -15.34 1.37 12.85
N GLY A 121 -16.30 1.54 11.94
CA GLY A 121 -17.56 2.23 12.20
C GLY A 121 -17.72 3.55 11.44
N PRO A 122 -18.86 4.24 11.61
CA PRO A 122 -19.22 5.42 10.81
C PRO A 122 -18.31 6.63 11.07
N GLU A 123 -17.80 6.78 12.29
CA GLU A 123 -16.86 7.87 12.63
C GLU A 123 -15.49 7.66 11.94
N ALA A 124 -15.03 6.41 11.88
CA ALA A 124 -13.80 6.03 11.19
C ALA A 124 -13.94 6.29 9.67
N LEU A 125 -15.07 5.90 9.07
CA LEU A 125 -15.36 6.18 7.67
C LEU A 125 -15.31 7.68 7.38
N ALA A 126 -15.96 8.51 8.20
CA ALA A 126 -15.94 9.95 8.02
C ALA A 126 -14.53 10.56 8.23
N ALA A 127 -13.71 9.99 9.12
CA ALA A 127 -12.33 10.42 9.30
C ALA A 127 -11.46 10.11 8.08
N ILE A 128 -11.58 8.90 7.53
CA ILE A 128 -10.83 8.46 6.35
C ILE A 128 -11.31 9.22 5.10
N GLU A 129 -12.61 9.48 4.97
CA GLU A 129 -13.17 10.33 3.90
C GLU A 129 -12.50 11.73 3.91
N ARG A 130 -12.27 12.32 5.09
CA ARG A 130 -11.53 13.58 5.19
C ARG A 130 -10.06 13.47 4.76
N LEU A 131 -9.40 12.33 4.98
CA LEU A 131 -8.03 12.12 4.48
C LEU A 131 -8.02 12.10 2.95
N TYR A 132 -8.96 11.39 2.33
CA TYR A 132 -9.11 11.41 0.87
C TYR A 132 -9.40 12.80 0.32
N GLU A 133 -10.33 13.54 0.94
CA GLU A 133 -10.66 14.92 0.51
C GLU A 133 -9.45 15.86 0.60
N ARG A 134 -8.57 15.68 1.60
CA ARG A 134 -7.29 16.40 1.68
C ARG A 134 -6.34 15.98 0.56
N GLY A 135 -6.17 14.68 0.34
CA GLY A 135 -5.23 14.18 -0.66
C GLY A 135 -5.59 14.53 -2.11
N VAL A 136 -6.89 14.51 -2.47
CA VAL A 136 -7.34 14.91 -3.81
C VAL A 136 -7.19 16.41 -4.05
N PHE A 137 -7.09 17.20 -2.98
CA PHE A 137 -6.81 18.63 -3.06
C PHE A 137 -5.31 18.90 -3.29
N ASP A 138 -4.43 18.14 -2.65
CA ASP A 138 -2.98 18.30 -2.80
C ASP A 138 -2.48 17.94 -4.21
N TYR A 139 -2.99 16.85 -4.78
CA TYR A 139 -2.53 16.33 -6.06
C TYR A 139 -3.67 15.87 -6.96
N LEU A 140 -3.63 16.31 -8.22
CA LEU A 140 -4.46 15.73 -9.28
C LEU A 140 -3.89 14.35 -9.67
N SER A 141 -4.38 13.30 -9.01
CA SER A 141 -4.00 11.92 -9.28
C SER A 141 -5.21 11.05 -9.59
N VAL A 142 -5.28 10.51 -10.81
CA VAL A 142 -6.37 9.63 -11.22
C VAL A 142 -6.39 8.35 -10.39
N SER A 143 -5.23 7.77 -10.10
CA SER A 143 -5.14 6.57 -9.26
C SER A 143 -5.67 6.83 -7.85
N PHE A 144 -5.41 8.02 -7.29
CA PHE A 144 -5.91 8.38 -5.96
C PHE A 144 -7.43 8.61 -5.93
N TRP A 145 -7.98 9.24 -6.97
CA TRP A 145 -9.44 9.34 -7.12
C TRP A 145 -10.12 7.96 -7.21
N LEU A 146 -9.53 7.03 -7.96
CA LEU A 146 -10.05 5.66 -8.09
C LEU A 146 -9.99 4.91 -6.76
N ASP A 147 -8.91 5.09 -6.01
CA ASP A 147 -8.76 4.51 -4.68
C ASP A 147 -9.83 5.04 -3.70
N TYR A 148 -10.05 6.35 -3.69
CA TYR A 148 -11.13 6.96 -2.91
C TYR A 148 -12.52 6.42 -3.29
N LEU A 149 -12.79 6.31 -4.58
CA LEU A 149 -14.04 5.74 -5.10
C LEU A 149 -14.23 4.28 -4.64
N ASN A 150 -13.17 3.48 -4.68
CA ASN A 150 -13.19 2.09 -4.21
C ASN A 150 -13.42 2.01 -2.70
N PHE A 151 -12.74 2.86 -1.92
CA PHE A 151 -12.94 2.94 -0.48
C PHE A 151 -14.40 3.23 -0.13
N ILE A 152 -15.04 4.22 -0.75
CA ILE A 152 -16.46 4.51 -0.47
C ILE A 152 -17.36 3.35 -0.86
N ARG A 153 -17.08 2.64 -1.95
CA ARG A 153 -17.86 1.47 -2.36
C ARG A 153 -17.71 0.29 -1.41
N GLU A 154 -16.53 0.10 -0.85
CA GLU A 154 -16.22 -1.02 0.03
C GLU A 154 -16.66 -0.79 1.48
N TYR A 155 -16.58 0.45 1.97
CA TYR A 155 -16.78 0.73 3.40
C TYR A 155 -18.09 1.47 3.72
N ASP A 156 -18.76 2.12 2.76
CA ASP A 156 -20.03 2.81 3.01
C ASP A 156 -21.23 1.85 2.88
N PRO A 157 -21.93 1.52 3.99
CA PRO A 157 -23.03 0.56 3.96
C PRO A 157 -24.19 1.00 3.05
N LEU A 158 -24.44 2.31 2.92
CA LEU A 158 -25.51 2.81 2.06
C LEU A 158 -25.19 2.57 0.58
N VAL A 159 -23.90 2.59 0.22
CA VAL A 159 -23.44 2.30 -1.14
C VAL A 159 -23.50 0.81 -1.40
N GLN A 160 -23.08 -0.02 -0.45
CA GLN A 160 -23.15 -1.49 -0.54
C GLN A 160 -24.59 -2.00 -0.68
N ASP A 161 -25.50 -1.46 0.13
CA ASP A 161 -26.93 -1.80 0.11
C ASP A 161 -27.67 -1.24 -1.12
N CYS A 162 -26.97 -0.54 -2.01
CA CYS A 162 -27.55 0.14 -3.16
C CYS A 162 -28.73 1.06 -2.76
N ALA A 163 -28.67 1.64 -1.56
CA ALA A 163 -29.69 2.57 -1.10
C ALA A 163 -29.69 3.82 -1.99
N THR A 164 -30.85 4.43 -2.22
CA THR A 164 -30.96 5.62 -3.09
C THR A 164 -30.01 6.75 -2.67
N SER A 165 -29.81 6.95 -1.37
CA SER A 165 -28.86 7.92 -0.82
C SER A 165 -27.40 7.53 -1.08
N GLY A 166 -27.04 6.25 -0.94
CA GLY A 166 -25.69 5.74 -1.24
C GLY A 166 -25.35 5.80 -2.72
N ILE A 167 -26.28 5.37 -3.59
CA ILE A 167 -26.15 5.52 -5.05
C ILE A 167 -25.93 6.98 -5.42
N LYS A 168 -26.70 7.90 -4.82
CA LYS A 168 -26.49 9.34 -5.05
C LYS A 168 -25.10 9.78 -4.59
N LYS A 169 -24.67 9.39 -3.38
CA LYS A 169 -23.35 9.73 -2.83
C LYS A 169 -22.22 9.30 -3.75
N VAL A 170 -22.23 8.05 -4.22
CA VAL A 170 -21.15 7.53 -5.08
C VAL A 170 -21.17 8.18 -6.47
N ARG A 171 -22.35 8.47 -7.04
CA ARG A 171 -22.47 9.25 -8.30
C ARG A 171 -21.91 10.65 -8.15
N ASP A 172 -22.31 11.37 -7.10
CA ASP A 172 -21.81 12.72 -6.82
C ASP A 172 -20.28 12.73 -6.66
N LEU A 173 -19.69 11.68 -6.07
CA LEU A 173 -18.24 11.50 -5.98
C LEU A 173 -17.59 11.23 -7.35
N PHE A 174 -18.17 10.37 -8.19
CA PHE A 174 -17.70 10.15 -9.56
C PHE A 174 -17.73 11.43 -10.41
N GLU A 175 -18.80 12.21 -10.32
CA GLU A 175 -18.91 13.49 -11.05
C GLU A 175 -17.84 14.49 -10.62
N ARG A 176 -17.48 14.53 -9.32
CA ARG A 176 -16.34 15.32 -8.84
C ARG A 176 -15.02 14.83 -9.40
N ALA A 177 -14.77 13.51 -9.36
CA ALA A 177 -13.56 12.92 -9.90
C ALA A 177 -13.41 13.21 -11.41
N LEU A 178 -14.49 13.13 -12.18
CA LEU A 178 -14.50 13.46 -13.60
C LEU A 178 -14.33 14.96 -13.86
N THR A 179 -14.91 15.81 -13.02
CA THR A 179 -14.69 17.27 -13.11
C THR A 179 -13.21 17.62 -12.88
N ALA A 180 -12.57 16.96 -11.92
CA ALA A 180 -11.17 17.18 -11.61
C ALA A 180 -10.22 16.56 -12.66
N ALA A 181 -10.46 15.30 -13.03
CA ALA A 181 -9.49 14.45 -13.74
C ALA A 181 -10.03 13.74 -15.00
N GLY A 182 -11.27 14.01 -15.40
CA GLY A 182 -11.92 13.36 -16.56
C GLY A 182 -11.34 13.75 -17.92
N LEU A 183 -10.45 14.74 -17.96
CA LEU A 183 -9.66 15.15 -19.14
C LEU A 183 -8.18 14.77 -19.03
N HIS A 184 -7.79 14.00 -18.02
CA HIS A 184 -6.41 13.53 -17.85
C HIS A 184 -5.97 12.69 -19.06
N PHE A 185 -4.91 13.14 -19.75
CA PHE A 185 -4.54 12.66 -21.09
C PHE A 185 -4.34 11.14 -21.20
N THR A 186 -3.70 10.52 -20.22
CA THR A 186 -3.35 9.08 -20.26
C THR A 186 -4.19 8.20 -19.35
N GLU A 187 -4.97 8.77 -18.43
CA GLU A 187 -5.58 7.97 -17.36
C GLU A 187 -7.07 8.26 -17.16
N ALA A 188 -7.64 9.31 -17.76
CA ALA A 188 -9.06 9.60 -17.63
C ALA A 188 -9.95 8.41 -18.04
N GLU A 189 -9.50 7.61 -19.02
CA GLU A 189 -10.17 6.38 -19.45
C GLU A 189 -10.49 5.44 -18.29
N LYS A 190 -9.61 5.34 -17.28
CA LYS A 190 -9.79 4.49 -16.09
C LYS A 190 -10.96 4.98 -15.23
N LEU A 191 -11.11 6.30 -15.05
CA LEU A 191 -12.24 6.89 -14.33
C LEU A 191 -13.55 6.69 -15.08
N TRP A 192 -13.55 6.93 -16.39
CA TRP A 192 -14.73 6.72 -17.24
C TRP A 192 -15.16 5.25 -17.26
N GLU A 193 -14.21 4.32 -17.32
CA GLU A 193 -14.48 2.88 -17.24
C GLU A 193 -15.07 2.49 -15.89
N ALA A 194 -14.44 2.91 -14.79
CA ALA A 194 -14.95 2.67 -13.45
C ALA A 194 -16.38 3.20 -13.25
N TYR A 195 -16.70 4.38 -13.79
CA TYR A 195 -18.05 4.94 -13.67
C TYR A 195 -19.07 4.17 -14.52
N ARG A 196 -18.72 3.78 -15.76
CA ARG A 196 -19.59 2.93 -16.58
C ARG A 196 -19.88 1.61 -15.89
N ASP A 197 -18.89 1.01 -15.24
CA ASP A 197 -19.06 -0.28 -14.59
C ASP A 197 -19.88 -0.17 -13.29
N LEU A 198 -19.76 0.94 -12.56
CA LEU A 198 -20.69 1.27 -11.48
C LEU A 198 -22.13 1.32 -11.99
N GLU A 199 -22.42 2.09 -13.03
CA GLU A 199 -23.79 2.26 -13.54
C GLU A 199 -24.39 0.95 -14.09
N LYS A 200 -23.57 0.13 -14.77
CA LYS A 200 -24.00 -1.22 -15.19
C LYS A 200 -24.35 -2.09 -13.99
N SER A 201 -23.54 -2.07 -12.93
CA SER A 201 -23.79 -2.85 -11.72
C SER A 201 -25.08 -2.40 -11.04
N ILE A 202 -25.32 -1.10 -10.91
CA ILE A 202 -26.56 -0.55 -10.34
C ILE A 202 -27.77 -1.00 -11.16
N TYR A 203 -27.68 -0.90 -12.49
CA TYR A 203 -28.76 -1.32 -13.38
C TYR A 203 -29.11 -2.81 -13.22
N GLN A 204 -28.10 -3.68 -13.10
CA GLN A 204 -28.29 -5.12 -12.89
C GLN A 204 -29.00 -5.39 -11.56
N THR A 205 -28.55 -4.77 -10.46
CA THR A 205 -29.17 -4.95 -9.14
C THR A 205 -30.64 -4.52 -9.13
N ILE A 206 -30.98 -3.41 -9.79
CA ILE A 206 -32.37 -2.94 -9.89
C ILE A 206 -33.20 -3.91 -10.74
N ALA A 207 -32.70 -4.35 -11.89
CA ALA A 207 -33.41 -5.28 -12.77
C ALA A 207 -33.68 -6.63 -12.09
N GLU A 208 -32.75 -7.13 -11.27
CA GLU A 208 -32.94 -8.35 -10.48
C GLU A 208 -33.97 -8.17 -9.36
N THR A 209 -33.99 -7.01 -8.71
CA THR A 209 -34.98 -6.69 -7.67
C THR A 209 -36.38 -6.64 -8.27
N ASP A 210 -36.55 -5.98 -9.41
CA ASP A 210 -37.83 -5.87 -10.11
C ASP A 210 -38.32 -7.22 -10.66
N ALA A 211 -37.41 -8.14 -11.02
CA ALA A 211 -37.76 -9.47 -11.49
C ALA A 211 -38.19 -10.45 -10.38
N GLN A 212 -37.94 -10.11 -9.11
CA GLN A 212 -38.30 -10.92 -7.93
C GLN A 212 -39.61 -10.49 -7.26
N VAL A 213 -40.23 -9.40 -7.73
CA VAL A 213 -41.51 -8.85 -7.26
C VAL A 213 -42.66 -9.28 -8.17
#